data_AF-A0A9P5WHG9-F1
#
_entry.id   AF-A0A9P5WHG9-F1
#
_cell.length_a   1.000
_cell.length_b   1.000
_cell.length_c   1.000
_cell.angle_alpha   90.00
_cell.angle_beta   90.00
_cell.angle_gamma   90.00
#
_symmetry.space_group_name_H-M   'P 1'
#
loop_
_entity.id
_entity.type
_entity.pdbx_description
1 polymer ?
#
loop_
_entity_poly.entity_id
_entity_poly.type
_entity_poly.pdbx_seq_one_letter_code
_entity_poly.pdbx_strand_id
1 'polypeptide(L)'
;MYTCPIGAKSYMLRNILPMELLSGGTVDWEAELEDMGLLMVILSLIFVRQGAILESALMSHLRRLSLLEDNSPFGDIQRKLEVLIKKRYLDKFKLDHMDESGEKAEVEYRWGARARVEVPEENVVKFIQEVFGREAPMGLEASILKAAGIKSKDPVEIQ
;
A
#
# COMPACT_ATOMS: atom_id res chain seq x y z
N MET A 1 9.55 -7.87 -43.09
CA MET A 1 10.33 -6.72 -43.57
C MET A 1 9.33 -5.64 -43.98
N TYR A 2 9.20 -4.54 -43.23
CA TYR A 2 8.26 -3.46 -43.56
C TYR A 2 9.02 -2.33 -44.27
N THR A 3 8.78 -2.14 -45.56
CA THR A 3 9.31 -1.03 -46.34
C THR A 3 8.37 0.18 -46.18
N CYS A 4 8.85 1.24 -45.53
CA CYS A 4 8.11 2.49 -45.36
C CYS A 4 8.16 3.31 -46.66
N PRO A 5 7.03 3.85 -47.17
CA PRO A 5 6.99 4.62 -48.41
C PRO A 5 7.71 5.97 -48.28
N ILE A 6 8.58 6.24 -49.25
CA ILE A 6 9.40 7.45 -49.37
C ILE A 6 8.47 8.64 -49.65
N GLY A 7 8.20 9.47 -48.63
CA GLY A 7 7.47 10.73 -48.79
C GLY A 7 6.60 11.16 -47.60
N ALA A 8 6.32 10.28 -46.65
CA ALA A 8 5.54 10.64 -45.46
C ALA A 8 6.46 11.24 -44.38
N LYS A 9 6.30 12.55 -44.10
CA LYS A 9 6.94 13.18 -42.93
C LYS A 9 6.22 12.67 -41.68
N SER A 10 6.83 11.71 -40.99
CA SER A 10 6.34 11.19 -39.71
C SER A 10 6.85 12.11 -38.60
N TYR A 11 5.91 12.62 -37.81
CA TYR A 11 6.20 13.35 -36.58
C TYR A 11 5.73 12.50 -35.41
N MET A 12 6.58 12.35 -34.41
CA MET A 12 6.20 11.78 -33.12
C MET A 12 6.27 12.87 -32.07
N LEU A 13 5.25 12.93 -31.22
CA LEU A 13 5.25 13.80 -30.05
C LEU A 13 6.20 13.19 -29.02
N ARG A 14 7.20 13.97 -28.61
CA ARG A 14 8.10 13.61 -27.52
C ARG A 14 7.66 14.35 -26.27
N ASN A 15 7.35 13.59 -25.22
CA ASN A 15 7.14 14.16 -23.91
C ASN A 15 8.47 14.75 -23.38
N ILE A 16 8.46 16.03 -23.01
CA ILE A 16 9.63 16.75 -22.48
C ILE A 16 9.58 16.90 -20.95
N LEU A 17 8.55 16.38 -20.29
CA LEU A 17 8.55 16.33 -18.83
C LEU A 17 9.66 15.39 -18.34
N PRO A 18 10.40 15.78 -17.28
CA PRO A 18 11.23 14.86 -16.52
C PRO A 18 10.42 13.61 -16.13
N MET A 19 10.99 12.43 -16.34
CA MET A 19 10.35 11.15 -15.99
C MET A 19 9.90 11.06 -14.53
N GLU A 20 10.61 11.77 -13.64
CA GLU A 20 10.31 11.93 -12.21
C GLU A 20 8.94 12.57 -11.92
N LEU A 21 8.40 13.33 -12.87
CA LEU A 21 7.09 14.00 -12.76
C LEU A 21 5.98 13.25 -13.50
N LEU A 22 6.33 12.25 -14.32
CA LEU A 22 5.38 11.49 -15.13
C LEU A 22 4.87 10.26 -14.39
N SER A 23 5.75 9.57 -13.68
CA SER A 23 5.36 8.68 -12.60
C SER A 23 5.43 9.49 -11.32
N GLY A 24 4.32 10.01 -10.81
CA GLY A 24 4.33 10.66 -9.51
C GLY A 24 4.64 9.64 -8.44
N GLY A 25 5.91 9.28 -8.21
CA GLY A 25 6.44 8.39 -7.15
C GLY A 25 5.77 7.01 -6.95
N THR A 26 4.72 6.73 -7.70
CA THR A 26 3.72 5.72 -7.43
C THR A 26 3.90 4.66 -8.49
N VAL A 27 4.06 3.45 -7.99
CA VAL A 27 4.39 2.25 -8.75
C VAL A 27 3.43 2.10 -9.94
N ASP A 28 4.00 1.82 -11.12
CA ASP A 28 3.29 1.74 -12.40
C ASP A 28 2.44 0.46 -12.47
N TRP A 29 1.12 0.60 -12.32
CA TRP A 29 0.17 -0.52 -12.18
C TRP A 29 -0.95 -0.44 -13.24
N GLU A 30 -0.59 -0.56 -14.52
CA GLU A 30 -1.47 -0.34 -15.70
C GLU A 30 -2.77 -1.18 -15.77
N ALA A 31 -2.96 -2.23 -14.97
CA ALA A 31 -4.14 -3.11 -15.08
C ALA A 31 -4.94 -3.36 -13.77
N GLU A 32 -4.41 -2.98 -12.60
CA GLU A 32 -5.02 -3.28 -11.29
C GLU A 32 -4.93 -2.05 -10.34
N LEU A 33 -5.05 -0.84 -10.87
CA LEU A 33 -4.82 0.40 -10.11
C LEU A 33 -5.69 0.48 -8.83
N GLU A 34 -6.94 0.00 -8.90
CA GLU A 34 -7.86 -0.04 -7.76
C GLU A 34 -7.39 -1.04 -6.70
N ASP A 35 -7.08 -2.29 -7.08
CA ASP A 35 -6.59 -3.32 -6.16
C ASP A 35 -5.27 -2.93 -5.52
N MET A 36 -4.40 -2.26 -6.27
CA MET A 36 -3.12 -1.76 -5.78
C MET A 36 -3.29 -0.57 -4.84
N GLY A 37 -4.23 0.34 -5.13
CA GLY A 37 -4.59 1.42 -4.20
C GLY A 37 -5.09 0.87 -2.87
N LEU A 38 -5.99 -0.11 -2.90
CA LEU A 38 -6.46 -0.78 -1.69
C LEU A 38 -5.32 -1.51 -0.95
N LEU A 39 -4.44 -2.19 -1.69
CA LEU A 39 -3.26 -2.84 -1.11
C LEU A 39 -2.36 -1.82 -0.39
N MET A 40 -2.04 -0.69 -1.02
CA MET A 40 -1.21 0.35 -0.43
C MET A 40 -1.84 0.92 0.86
N VAL A 41 -3.16 1.12 0.86
CA VAL A 41 -3.91 1.53 2.07
C VAL A 41 -3.82 0.47 3.16
N ILE A 42 -4.01 -0.81 2.86
CA ILE A 42 -3.91 -1.87 3.86
C ILE A 42 -2.48 -1.98 4.42
N LEU A 43 -1.46 -1.94 3.55
CA LEU A 43 -0.06 -2.03 3.95
C LEU A 43 0.35 -0.85 4.84
N SER A 44 -0.09 0.37 4.51
CA SER A 44 0.15 1.55 5.34
C SER A 44 -0.51 1.47 6.72
N LEU A 45 -1.74 0.97 6.81
CA LEU A 45 -2.42 0.75 8.10
C LEU A 45 -1.66 -0.26 8.97
N ILE A 46 -1.15 -1.34 8.37
CA ILE A 46 -0.33 -2.33 9.08
C ILE A 46 1.01 -1.72 9.51
N PHE A 47 1.63 -0.92 8.65
CA PHE A 47 2.91 -0.27 8.93
C PHE A 47 2.83 0.69 10.14
N VAL A 48 1.76 1.49 10.22
CA VAL A 48 1.52 2.41 11.35
C VAL A 48 1.25 1.67 12.67
N ARG A 49 0.92 0.37 12.63
CA ARG A 49 0.66 -0.48 13.79
C ARG A 49 1.87 -1.38 14.14
N GLN A 50 3.09 -0.98 13.80
CA GLN A 50 4.32 -1.78 14.02
C GLN A 50 4.34 -3.12 13.27
N GLY A 51 3.70 -3.18 12.10
CA GLY A 51 3.80 -4.34 11.20
C GLY A 51 2.77 -5.45 11.44
N ALA A 52 1.80 -5.25 12.34
CA ALA A 52 0.70 -6.19 12.55
C ALA A 52 -0.62 -5.49 12.92
N ILE A 53 -1.76 -6.05 12.47
CA ILE A 53 -3.09 -5.51 12.80
C ILE A 53 -4.12 -6.63 12.99
N LEU A 54 -4.98 -6.49 14.00
CA LEU A 54 -6.11 -7.39 14.21
C LEU A 54 -7.20 -7.19 13.15
N GLU A 55 -7.91 -8.26 12.79
CA GLU A 55 -9.00 -8.24 11.81
C GLU A 55 -10.12 -7.28 12.22
N SER A 56 -10.50 -7.27 13.49
CA SER A 56 -11.52 -6.37 14.04
C SER A 56 -11.14 -4.89 13.84
N ALA A 57 -9.88 -4.54 14.13
CA ALA A 57 -9.36 -3.19 13.95
C ALA A 57 -9.26 -2.82 12.47
N LEU A 58 -8.75 -3.72 11.62
CA LEU A 58 -8.67 -3.51 10.17
C LEU A 58 -10.06 -3.22 9.58
N MET A 59 -11.06 -4.03 9.93
CA MET A 59 -12.44 -3.85 9.45
C MET A 59 -13.05 -2.52 9.94
N SER A 60 -12.74 -2.10 11.17
CA SER A 60 -13.17 -0.79 11.68
C SER A 60 -12.57 0.37 10.88
N HIS A 61 -11.28 0.30 10.53
CA HIS A 61 -10.62 1.32 9.71
C HIS A 61 -11.17 1.35 8.28
N LEU A 62 -11.36 0.18 7.66
CA LEU A 62 -11.95 0.08 6.32
C LEU A 62 -13.40 0.61 6.29
N ARG A 63 -14.14 0.46 7.39
CA ARG A 63 -15.48 1.04 7.53
C ARG A 63 -15.44 2.56 7.59
N ARG A 64 -14.48 3.13 8.31
CA ARG A 64 -14.28 4.59 8.38
C ARG A 64 -13.89 5.21 7.05
N LEU A 65 -13.26 4.43 6.17
CA LEU A 65 -12.95 4.83 4.80
C LEU A 65 -14.16 4.67 3.85
N SER A 66 -15.35 4.33 4.37
CA SER A 66 -16.59 4.01 3.63
C SER A 66 -16.44 2.93 2.54
N LEU A 67 -15.39 2.11 2.63
CA LEU A 67 -15.12 1.05 1.65
C LEU A 67 -16.06 -0.16 1.82
N LEU A 68 -16.73 -0.26 2.98
CA LEU A 68 -17.67 -1.33 3.36
C LEU A 68 -19.14 -1.03 3.02
N GLU A 69 -19.44 0.12 2.40
CA GLU A 69 -20.81 0.44 1.98
C GLU A 69 -21.17 -0.34 0.70
N ASP A 70 -22.44 -0.73 0.55
CA ASP A 70 -22.96 -1.59 -0.54
C ASP A 70 -22.72 -1.03 -1.96
N ASN A 71 -22.32 0.25 -2.07
CA ASN A 71 -22.02 0.93 -3.33
C ASN A 71 -20.52 1.20 -3.54
N SER A 72 -19.66 0.48 -2.81
CA SER A 72 -18.22 0.62 -2.90
C SER A 72 -17.70 0.09 -4.24
N PRO A 73 -16.86 0.84 -4.98
CA PRO A 73 -16.26 0.38 -6.24
C PRO A 73 -15.39 -0.88 -6.06
N PHE A 74 -15.04 -1.21 -4.82
CA PHE A 74 -14.25 -2.39 -4.46
C PHE A 74 -15.07 -3.67 -4.27
N GLY A 75 -16.40 -3.61 -4.23
CA GLY A 75 -17.24 -4.79 -3.98
C GLY A 75 -16.90 -5.51 -2.66
N ASP A 76 -16.83 -6.85 -2.69
CA ASP A 76 -16.55 -7.67 -1.51
C ASP A 76 -15.10 -7.52 -1.01
N ILE A 77 -14.87 -6.68 -0.01
CA ILE A 77 -13.57 -6.49 0.64
C ILE A 77 -12.98 -7.81 1.15
N GLN A 78 -13.81 -8.70 1.71
CA GLN A 78 -13.33 -9.99 2.21
C GLN A 78 -12.71 -10.81 1.08
N ARG A 79 -13.33 -10.81 -0.10
CA ARG A 79 -12.81 -11.48 -1.28
C ARG A 79 -11.51 -10.84 -1.77
N LYS A 80 -11.42 -9.51 -1.77
CA LYS A 80 -10.16 -8.81 -2.11
C LYS A 80 -9.05 -9.17 -1.12
N LEU A 81 -9.35 -9.24 0.17
CA LEU A 81 -8.39 -9.64 1.20
C LEU A 81 -7.88 -11.07 0.98
N GLU A 82 -8.77 -12.01 0.64
CA GLU A 82 -8.38 -13.37 0.25
C GLU A 82 -7.48 -13.40 -0.99
N VAL A 83 -7.76 -12.56 -1.99
CA VAL A 83 -6.91 -12.44 -3.18
C VAL A 83 -5.53 -11.90 -2.81
N LEU A 84 -5.45 -10.90 -1.93
CA LEU A 84 -4.17 -10.36 -1.45
C LEU A 84 -3.35 -11.38 -0.65
N ILE A 85 -4.01 -12.23 0.15
CA ILE A 85 -3.36 -13.36 0.82
C ILE A 85 -2.83 -14.36 -0.20
N LYS A 86 -3.65 -14.75 -1.20
CA LYS A 86 -3.22 -15.66 -2.28
C LYS A 86 -2.04 -15.09 -3.07
N LYS A 87 -2.04 -13.78 -3.33
CA LYS A 87 -0.93 -13.05 -3.98
C LYS A 87 0.30 -12.88 -3.07
N ARG A 88 0.29 -13.38 -1.82
CA ARG A 88 1.37 -13.29 -0.82
C ARG A 88 1.76 -11.86 -0.43
N TYR A 89 0.84 -10.91 -0.60
CA TYR A 89 1.01 -9.55 -0.08
C TYR A 89 0.67 -9.46 1.41
N LEU A 90 -0.27 -10.29 1.89
CA LEU A 90 -0.66 -10.37 3.28
C LEU A 90 -0.53 -11.79 3.81
N ASP A 91 -0.06 -11.91 5.04
CA ASP A 91 -0.07 -13.16 5.79
C ASP A 91 -1.13 -13.07 6.90
N LYS A 92 -1.97 -14.12 6.98
CA LYS A 92 -3.05 -14.24 7.97
C LYS A 92 -2.61 -15.19 9.08
N PHE A 93 -2.52 -14.69 10.30
CA PHE A 93 -2.20 -15.46 11.49
C PHE A 93 -3.48 -15.62 12.34
N LYS A 94 -3.77 -16.84 12.78
CA LYS A 94 -4.82 -17.09 13.76
C LYS A 94 -4.15 -17.13 15.14
N LEU A 95 -4.56 -16.24 16.04
CA LEU A 95 -4.14 -16.28 17.43
C LEU A 95 -5.08 -17.25 18.14
N ASP A 96 -4.53 -18.38 18.55
CA ASP A 96 -5.23 -19.38 19.38
C ASP A 96 -5.23 -18.93 20.85
N HIS A 97 -5.53 -17.66 21.14
CA HIS A 97 -5.77 -17.24 22.51
C HIS A 97 -7.17 -17.69 22.88
N MET A 98 -7.25 -18.86 23.52
CA MET A 98 -8.47 -19.31 24.19
C MET A 98 -8.60 -18.49 25.46
N ASP A 99 -9.30 -17.36 25.38
CA ASP A 99 -9.80 -16.72 26.59
C ASP A 99 -10.76 -17.69 27.29
N GLU A 100 -10.74 -17.65 28.62
CA GLU A 100 -11.51 -18.50 29.55
C GLU A 100 -13.04 -18.48 29.31
N SER A 101 -13.50 -17.60 28.43
CA SER A 101 -14.90 -17.40 28.02
C SER A 101 -15.27 -18.03 26.67
N GLY A 102 -14.35 -18.75 26.01
CA GLY A 102 -14.66 -19.64 24.87
C GLY A 102 -15.05 -18.97 23.55
N GLU A 103 -14.90 -17.64 23.41
CA GLU A 103 -15.29 -16.95 22.18
C GLU A 103 -14.16 -16.12 21.55
N LYS A 104 -13.87 -16.51 20.31
CA LYS A 104 -13.15 -15.83 19.22
C LYS A 104 -11.63 -15.91 19.20
N ALA A 105 -11.14 -16.86 18.39
CA ALA A 105 -9.80 -16.79 17.80
C ALA A 105 -9.63 -15.45 17.08
N GLU A 106 -8.77 -14.59 17.60
CA GLU A 106 -8.46 -13.32 16.96
C GLU A 106 -7.56 -13.57 15.74
N VAL A 107 -7.92 -12.98 14.61
CA VAL A 107 -7.12 -13.05 13.40
C VAL A 107 -6.26 -11.81 13.32
N GLU A 108 -4.97 -12.00 13.03
CA GLU A 108 -4.00 -10.93 12.80
C GLU A 108 -3.49 -10.97 11.35
N TYR A 109 -3.33 -9.79 10.76
CA TYR A 109 -2.76 -9.59 9.43
C TYR A 109 -1.38 -8.94 9.53
N ARG A 110 -0.43 -9.46 8.74
CA ARG A 110 0.94 -8.93 8.62
C ARG A 110 1.35 -8.81 7.16
N TRP A 111 2.44 -8.07 6.92
CA TRP A 111 3.05 -7.99 5.60
C TRP A 111 3.58 -9.36 5.15
N GLY A 112 3.10 -9.81 4.00
CA GLY A 112 3.57 -11.03 3.35
C GLY A 112 4.94 -10.85 2.68
N ALA A 113 5.54 -11.97 2.29
CA ALA A 113 6.87 -12.00 1.68
C ALA A 113 6.96 -11.13 0.41
N ARG A 114 5.89 -11.08 -0.40
CA ARG A 114 5.87 -10.31 -1.65
C ARG A 114 5.81 -8.80 -1.39
N ALA A 115 4.99 -8.38 -0.41
CA ALA A 115 4.87 -6.97 -0.03
C ALA A 115 6.21 -6.38 0.40
N ARG A 116 7.00 -7.14 1.17
CA ARG A 116 8.34 -6.71 1.64
C ARG A 116 9.35 -6.49 0.50
N VAL A 117 9.18 -7.18 -0.63
CA VAL A 117 10.08 -7.08 -1.78
C VAL A 117 9.64 -6.00 -2.74
N GLU A 118 8.34 -5.90 -3.01
CA GLU A 118 7.79 -4.97 -4.02
C GLU A 118 7.51 -3.57 -3.47
N VAL A 119 7.25 -3.45 -2.16
CA VAL A 119 6.87 -2.19 -1.53
C VAL A 119 7.87 -1.85 -0.43
N PRO A 120 8.90 -1.02 -0.69
CA PRO A 120 9.81 -0.58 0.34
C PRO A 120 9.09 0.35 1.33
N GLU A 121 9.50 0.33 2.59
CA GLU A 121 8.89 1.10 3.67
C GLU A 121 8.89 2.62 3.38
N GLU A 122 9.95 3.11 2.72
CA GLU A 122 10.06 4.50 2.28
C GLU A 122 8.93 4.91 1.33
N ASN A 123 8.49 4.02 0.45
CA ASN A 123 7.38 4.30 -0.48
C ASN A 123 6.05 4.35 0.26
N VAL A 124 5.88 3.58 1.33
CA VAL A 124 4.69 3.65 2.18
C VAL A 124 4.64 4.97 2.93
N VAL A 125 5.78 5.44 3.46
CA VAL A 125 5.87 6.75 4.13
C VAL A 125 5.52 7.88 3.15
N LYS A 126 6.11 7.87 1.95
CA LYS A 126 5.80 8.85 0.88
C LYS A 126 4.34 8.80 0.48
N PHE A 127 3.78 7.60 0.29
CA PHE A 127 2.37 7.43 -0.04
C PHE A 127 1.46 8.06 1.04
N ILE A 128 1.75 7.83 2.33
CA ILE A 128 0.98 8.45 3.42
C ILE A 128 1.10 9.97 3.33
N GLN A 129 2.30 10.53 3.11
CA GLN A 129 2.49 11.98 2.95
C GLN A 129 1.68 12.54 1.78
N GLU A 130 1.69 11.87 0.63
CA GLU A 130 0.93 12.27 -0.56
C GLU A 130 -0.58 12.24 -0.32
N VAL A 131 -1.09 11.21 0.38
CA VAL A 131 -2.52 11.08 0.71
C VAL A 131 -2.98 12.21 1.64
N PHE A 132 -2.18 12.61 2.63
CA PHE A 132 -2.50 13.76 3.49
C PHE A 132 -2.30 15.11 2.79
N GLY A 133 -1.45 15.16 1.75
CA GLY A 133 -1.23 16.34 0.92
C GLY A 133 -0.87 17.58 1.75
N ARG A 134 -1.59 18.68 1.50
CA ARG A 134 -1.35 19.98 2.16
C ARG A 134 -1.86 20.05 3.60
N GLU A 135 -2.69 19.10 4.01
CA GLU A 135 -3.23 19.01 5.37
C GLU A 135 -2.35 18.12 6.27
N ALA A 136 -1.20 17.67 5.76
CA ALA A 136 -0.26 16.87 6.53
C ALA A 136 0.21 17.65 7.78
N PRO A 137 0.07 17.06 8.99
CA PRO A 137 0.57 17.69 10.20
C PRO A 137 2.10 17.84 10.14
N MET A 138 2.63 18.93 10.67
CA MET A 138 4.08 19.13 10.78
C MET A 138 4.70 17.96 11.56
N GLY A 139 5.69 17.29 10.96
CA GLY A 139 6.31 16.10 11.56
C GLY A 139 5.53 14.79 11.39
N LEU A 140 4.64 14.71 10.39
CA LEU A 140 3.95 13.47 10.02
C LEU A 140 4.93 12.30 9.83
N GLU A 141 6.05 12.52 9.14
CA GLU A 141 7.09 11.49 8.95
C GLU A 141 7.63 10.95 10.28
N ALA A 142 8.00 11.84 11.20
CA ALA A 142 8.48 11.45 12.52
C ALA A 142 7.40 10.68 13.30
N SER A 143 6.12 11.04 13.15
CA SER A 143 5.00 10.34 13.77
C SER A 143 4.79 8.94 13.19
N ILE A 144 4.92 8.80 11.86
CA ILE A 144 4.84 7.52 11.16
C ILE A 144 6.00 6.62 11.59
N LEU A 145 7.24 7.12 11.57
CA LEU A 145 8.43 6.36 11.97
C LEU A 145 8.34 5.92 13.44
N LYS A 146 7.88 6.81 14.33
CA LYS A 146 7.63 6.48 15.73
C LYS A 146 6.56 5.40 15.87
N ALA A 147 5.46 5.50 15.11
CA ALA A 147 4.38 4.52 15.14
C ALA A 147 4.81 3.17 14.56
N ALA A 148 5.66 3.16 13.54
CA ALA A 148 6.25 1.97 12.94
C ALA A 148 7.34 1.31 13.81
N GLY A 149 7.83 2.01 14.85
CA GLY A 149 8.87 1.49 15.74
C GLY A 149 10.28 1.47 15.13
N ILE A 150 10.47 2.15 13.98
CA ILE A 150 11.77 2.25 13.32
C ILE A 150 12.60 3.29 14.08
N LYS A 151 13.65 2.84 14.77
CA LYS A 151 14.70 3.74 15.25
C LYS A 151 15.42 4.27 14.02
N SER A 152 15.50 5.60 13.88
CA SER A 152 16.31 6.32 12.88
C SER A 152 17.50 5.47 12.44
N LYS A 153 17.53 5.03 11.18
CA LYS A 153 18.71 4.42 10.59
C LYS A 153 19.83 5.43 10.76
N ASP A 154 20.84 5.09 11.54
CA ASP A 154 22.01 5.95 11.77
C ASP A 154 22.56 6.41 10.42
N PRO A 155 23.00 7.69 10.29
CA PRO A 155 23.47 8.22 9.03
C PRO A 155 24.58 7.32 8.51
N VAL A 156 24.43 6.84 7.27
CA VAL A 156 25.42 6.05 6.57
C VAL A 156 26.69 6.91 6.47
N GLU A 157 27.68 6.61 7.32
CA GLU A 157 29.04 7.12 7.19
C GLU A 157 29.59 6.62 5.86
N ILE A 158 29.71 7.55 4.91
CA ILE A 158 30.46 7.34 3.68
C ILE A 158 31.95 7.41 4.07
N GLN A 159 32.62 6.26 4.10
CA GLN A 159 34.09 6.17 4.06
C GLN A 159 34.58 6.23 2.62
#